data_AF-A0A9E3LI29-F1
#
_entry.id   AF-A0A9E3LI29-F1
#
_cell.length_a   1.000
_cell.length_b   1.000
_cell.length_c   1.000
_cell.angle_alpha   90.00
_cell.angle_beta   90.00
_cell.angle_gamma   90.00
#
_symmetry.space_group_name_H-M   'P 1'
#
loop_
_entity.id
_entity.type
_entity.pdbx_description
1 polymer ?
#
loop_
_entity_poly.entity_id
_entity_poly.type
_entity_poly.pdbx_seq_one_letter_code
_entity_poly.pdbx_strand_id
1 'polypeptide(L)'
;MRTHRGKILALVIAAALAVGACGSDEPRLTKSQYIERGNAICAKANQRVEEAARRTFTTPGEIASAELVTEFANEVVAPTIENEVEQLSELRPPEVDEERIEDLLQAGRDGVDRVQEDPTVLLSSVDSGFGRYQELSVAYGLQNCGAASKETRDLIEGTVSQG
;
A
#
# COMPACT_ATOMS: atom_id res chain seq x y z
N MET A 1 52.77 10.29 53.85
CA MET A 1 51.34 10.59 53.69
C MET A 1 51.10 12.01 54.18
N ARG A 2 50.90 12.95 53.25
CA ARG A 2 50.82 14.41 53.50
C ARG A 2 49.65 15.01 52.72
N THR A 3 48.87 15.80 53.47
CA THR A 3 48.07 16.98 53.10
C THR A 3 46.78 16.82 52.29
N HIS A 4 45.66 17.01 52.99
CA HIS A 4 44.39 17.54 52.47
C HIS A 4 44.56 19.00 52.02
N ARG A 5 44.14 19.35 50.80
CA ARG A 5 43.72 20.70 50.41
C ARG A 5 42.60 20.60 49.40
N GLY A 6 41.43 21.12 49.78
CA GLY A 6 40.25 21.13 48.93
C GLY A 6 40.33 22.13 47.79
N LYS A 7 39.39 21.97 46.85
CA LYS A 7 38.53 23.03 46.29
C LYS A 7 37.45 22.35 45.45
N ILE A 8 36.21 22.59 45.85
CA ILE A 8 35.00 22.34 45.08
C ILE A 8 35.12 23.11 43.75
N LEU A 9 34.93 22.43 42.62
CA LEU A 9 34.39 23.06 41.43
C LEU A 9 33.57 22.01 40.68
N ALA A 10 32.27 22.00 40.98
CA ALA A 10 31.27 21.32 40.18
C ALA A 10 31.20 22.04 38.82
N LEU A 11 31.49 21.32 37.74
CA LEU A 11 31.22 21.77 36.38
C LEU A 11 30.09 20.91 35.82
N VAL A 12 28.87 21.38 36.04
CA VAL A 12 27.65 20.92 35.37
C VAL A 12 27.73 21.43 33.93
N ILE A 13 28.09 20.56 32.99
CA ILE A 13 27.86 20.83 31.57
C ILE A 13 26.49 20.25 31.22
N ALA A 14 25.47 21.09 31.36
CA ALA A 14 24.19 20.92 30.70
C ALA A 14 24.41 21.12 29.19
N ALA A 15 24.71 20.03 28.48
CA ALA A 15 24.68 20.02 27.03
C ALA A 15 23.20 19.94 26.60
N ALA A 16 22.77 21.02 25.97
CA ALA A 16 21.40 21.30 25.57
C ALA A 16 20.76 20.15 24.79
N LEU A 17 19.53 19.83 25.18
CA LEU A 17 18.54 19.11 24.38
C LEU A 17 18.28 19.94 23.11
N ALA A 18 19.06 19.69 22.05
CA ALA A 18 18.64 20.02 20.70
C ALA A 18 17.60 18.98 20.28
N VAL A 19 16.33 19.20 20.67
CA VAL A 19 15.19 18.58 19.99
C VAL A 19 15.12 19.24 18.61
N GLY A 20 15.99 18.79 17.72
CA GLY A 20 15.82 19.03 16.29
C GLY A 20 14.62 18.22 15.85
N ALA A 21 13.47 18.86 15.75
CA ALA A 21 12.39 18.41 14.89
C ALA A 21 12.97 18.38 13.45
N CYS A 22 13.59 17.27 13.08
CA CYS A 22 13.91 16.95 11.70
C CYS A 22 12.61 16.50 11.04
N GLY A 23 11.64 17.42 10.97
CA GLY A 23 10.59 17.36 9.97
C GLY A 23 11.26 17.73 8.67
N SER A 24 11.92 16.76 8.04
CA SER A 24 12.30 16.88 6.64
C SER A 24 10.98 16.92 5.88
N ASP A 25 10.40 18.11 5.73
CA ASP A 25 9.34 18.37 4.76
C ASP A 25 9.96 18.03 3.40
N GLU A 26 9.81 16.77 2.97
CA GLU A 26 10.19 16.40 1.62
C GLU A 26 9.42 17.32 0.68
N PRO A 27 10.09 17.94 -0.30
CA PRO A 27 9.42 18.85 -1.22
C PRO A 27 8.30 18.10 -1.93
N ARG A 28 7.16 18.76 -2.09
CA ARG A 28 6.04 18.22 -2.87
C ARG A 28 6.51 17.78 -4.24
N LEU A 29 6.02 16.64 -4.67
CA LEU A 29 6.37 16.07 -5.96
C LEU A 29 5.69 16.86 -7.08
N THR A 30 6.33 16.89 -8.25
CA THR A 30 5.59 17.20 -9.48
C THR A 30 4.65 16.04 -9.81
N LYS A 31 3.65 16.29 -10.66
CA LYS A 31 2.73 15.24 -11.11
C LYS A 31 3.45 14.04 -11.72
N SER A 32 4.48 14.29 -12.54
CA SER A 32 5.27 13.22 -13.16
C SER A 32 6.04 12.40 -12.13
N GLN A 33 6.63 13.06 -11.12
CA GLN A 33 7.34 12.37 -10.04
C GLN A 33 6.40 11.53 -9.16
N TYR A 34 5.21 12.07 -8.86
CA TYR A 34 4.19 11.32 -8.13
C TYR A 34 3.73 10.10 -8.93
N ILE A 35 3.46 10.25 -10.22
CA ILE A 35 3.06 9.14 -11.11
C ILE A 35 4.16 8.07 -11.18
N GLU A 36 5.43 8.47 -11.32
CA GLU A 36 6.56 7.54 -11.39
C GLU A 36 6.71 6.73 -10.10
N ARG A 37 6.76 7.40 -8.95
CA ARG A 37 6.90 6.74 -7.64
C ARG A 37 5.67 5.93 -7.29
N GLY A 38 4.48 6.46 -7.55
CA GLY A 38 3.22 5.76 -7.30
C GLY A 38 3.09 4.48 -8.13
N ASN A 39 3.44 4.52 -9.42
CA ASN A 39 3.46 3.31 -10.24
C ASN A 39 4.48 2.26 -9.75
N ALA A 40 5.60 2.69 -9.16
CA ALA A 40 6.57 1.76 -8.58
C ALA A 40 6.05 1.09 -7.30
N ILE A 41 5.35 1.85 -6.44
CA ILE A 41 4.68 1.29 -5.25
C ILE A 41 3.64 0.26 -5.69
N CYS A 42 2.78 0.62 -6.64
CA CYS A 42 1.70 -0.26 -7.07
C CYS A 42 2.22 -1.50 -7.83
N ALA A 43 3.29 -1.36 -8.63
CA ALA A 43 3.94 -2.52 -9.24
C ALA A 43 4.45 -3.52 -8.20
N LYS A 44 5.02 -3.03 -7.09
CA LYS A 44 5.50 -3.86 -5.99
C LYS A 44 4.36 -4.53 -5.25
N ALA A 45 3.24 -3.85 -5.04
CA ALA A 45 2.04 -4.42 -4.45
C ALA A 45 1.47 -5.55 -5.34
N ASN A 46 1.33 -5.29 -6.64
CA ASN A 46 0.89 -6.30 -7.61
C ASN A 46 1.80 -7.52 -7.60
N GLN A 47 3.12 -7.32 -7.60
CA GLN A 47 4.08 -8.42 -7.54
C GLN A 47 3.89 -9.28 -6.28
N ARG A 48 3.63 -8.66 -5.12
CA ARG A 48 3.37 -9.40 -3.87
C ARG A 48 2.11 -10.24 -3.96
N VAL A 49 1.02 -9.67 -4.45
CA VAL A 49 -0.26 -10.38 -4.63
C VAL A 49 -0.09 -11.53 -5.63
N GLU A 50 0.57 -11.29 -6.77
CA GLU A 50 0.84 -12.31 -7.78
C GLU A 50 1.69 -13.46 -7.26
N GLU A 51 2.79 -13.16 -6.56
CA GLU A 51 3.66 -14.17 -5.98
C GLU A 51 2.93 -15.01 -4.94
N ALA A 52 2.09 -14.38 -4.12
CA ALA A 52 1.25 -15.09 -3.16
C ALA A 52 0.19 -15.94 -3.89
N ALA A 53 -0.49 -15.40 -4.90
CA ALA A 53 -1.47 -16.13 -5.70
C ALA A 53 -0.86 -17.38 -6.34
N ARG A 54 0.34 -17.29 -6.93
CA ARG A 54 1.04 -18.45 -7.51
C ARG A 54 1.42 -19.52 -6.48
N ARG A 55 1.61 -19.15 -5.21
CA ARG A 55 1.91 -20.09 -4.12
C ARG A 55 0.63 -20.71 -3.53
N THR A 56 -0.45 -19.94 -3.48
CA THR A 56 -1.74 -20.35 -2.91
C THR A 56 -2.54 -21.19 -3.90
N PHE A 57 -2.61 -20.75 -5.15
CA PHE A 57 -3.39 -21.38 -6.23
C PHE A 57 -2.45 -22.10 -7.19
N THR A 58 -1.99 -23.28 -6.77
CA THR A 58 -0.93 -24.03 -7.47
C THR A 58 -1.42 -24.86 -8.66
N THR A 59 -2.72 -25.13 -8.74
CA THR A 59 -3.34 -25.89 -9.83
C THR A 59 -4.17 -24.97 -10.72
N PRO A 60 -3.71 -24.64 -11.94
CA PRO A 60 -4.52 -23.91 -12.90
C PRO A 60 -5.83 -24.65 -13.20
N GLY A 61 -6.97 -23.96 -13.10
CA GLY A 61 -8.30 -24.52 -13.42
C GLY A 61 -8.98 -25.29 -12.28
N GLU A 62 -8.37 -25.35 -11.09
CA GLU A 62 -9.02 -25.88 -9.89
C GLU A 62 -9.83 -24.78 -9.18
N ILE A 63 -11.08 -25.09 -8.83
CA ILE A 63 -11.94 -24.21 -8.02
C ILE A 63 -11.38 -24.10 -6.61
N ALA A 64 -10.81 -22.93 -6.32
CA ALA A 64 -10.42 -22.56 -4.97
C ALA A 64 -11.64 -22.61 -4.04
N SER A 65 -11.46 -23.17 -2.84
CA SER A 65 -12.53 -23.15 -1.84
C SER A 65 -12.82 -21.71 -1.41
N ALA A 66 -14.07 -21.43 -1.02
CA ALA A 66 -14.44 -20.12 -0.51
C ALA A 66 -13.61 -19.71 0.72
N GLU A 67 -13.21 -20.68 1.55
CA GLU A 67 -12.32 -20.48 2.69
C GLU A 67 -10.91 -20.04 2.25
N LEU A 68 -10.33 -20.68 1.24
CA LEU A 68 -9.01 -20.32 0.71
C LEU A 68 -9.03 -18.92 0.07
N VAL A 69 -10.10 -18.58 -0.65
CA VAL A 69 -10.29 -17.24 -1.21
C VAL A 69 -10.42 -16.21 -0.10
N THR A 70 -11.18 -16.52 0.95
CA THR A 70 -11.37 -15.64 2.12
C THR A 70 -10.06 -15.38 2.86
N GLU A 71 -9.25 -16.42 3.07
CA GLU A 71 -7.93 -16.30 3.68
C GLU A 71 -6.99 -15.47 2.80
N PHE A 72 -6.94 -15.75 1.50
CA PHE A 72 -6.12 -14.98 0.56
C PHE A 72 -6.53 -13.49 0.51
N ALA A 73 -7.83 -13.21 0.52
CA ALA A 73 -8.36 -11.87 0.55
C ALA A 73 -7.89 -11.09 1.78
N ASN A 74 -8.08 -11.66 2.97
CA ASN A 74 -7.87 -11.00 4.24
C ASN A 74 -6.40 -10.95 4.66
N GLU A 75 -5.62 -11.98 4.35
CA GLU A 75 -4.23 -12.10 4.80
C GLU A 75 -3.22 -11.56 3.77
N VAL A 76 -3.62 -11.46 2.50
CA VAL A 76 -2.72 -11.03 1.42
C VAL A 76 -3.24 -9.77 0.74
N VAL A 77 -4.42 -9.82 0.13
CA VAL A 77 -4.88 -8.74 -0.76
C VAL A 77 -5.15 -7.46 0.02
N ALA A 78 -6.05 -7.50 1.01
CA ALA A 78 -6.42 -6.34 1.80
C ALA A 78 -5.20 -5.66 2.48
N PRO A 79 -4.31 -6.38 3.19
CA PRO A 79 -3.13 -5.77 3.81
C PRO A 79 -2.13 -5.21 2.79
N THR A 80 -2.01 -5.85 1.62
CA THR A 80 -1.09 -5.37 0.58
C THR A 80 -1.58 -4.06 -0.03
N ILE A 81 -2.88 -3.94 -0.31
CA ILE A 81 -3.46 -2.70 -0.85
C ILE A 81 -3.53 -1.60 0.22
N GLU A 82 -3.84 -1.94 1.47
CA GLU A 82 -3.77 -0.97 2.58
C GLU A 82 -2.38 -0.35 2.69
N ASN A 83 -1.32 -1.16 2.62
CA ASN A 83 0.06 -0.67 2.64
C ASN A 83 0.46 0.09 1.36
N GLU A 84 -0.11 -0.25 0.20
CA GLU A 84 0.05 0.55 -1.03
C GLU A 84 -0.54 1.96 -0.84
N VAL A 85 -1.78 2.05 -0.37
CA VAL A 85 -2.48 3.32 -0.11
C VAL A 85 -1.73 4.15 0.93
N GLU A 86 -1.23 3.53 1.99
CA GLU A 86 -0.38 4.20 2.98
C GLU A 86 0.86 4.83 2.33
N GLN A 87 1.64 4.05 1.58
CA GLN A 87 2.84 4.56 0.90
C GLN A 87 2.52 5.66 -0.13
N LEU A 88 1.39 5.56 -0.85
CA LEU A 88 0.94 6.60 -1.78
C LEU A 88 0.56 7.91 -1.07
N SER A 89 0.00 7.81 0.14
CA SER A 89 -0.35 8.97 0.96
C SER A 89 0.88 9.75 1.44
N GLU A 90 2.01 9.06 1.58
CA GLU A 90 3.29 9.67 1.97
C GLU A 90 3.95 10.46 0.81
N LEU A 91 3.56 10.22 -0.45
CA LEU A 91 4.21 10.79 -1.63
C LEU A 91 3.98 12.31 -1.88
N ARG A 92 3.37 13.06 -0.95
CA ARG A 92 3.13 14.52 -1.03
C ARG A 92 2.88 15.04 -2.47
N PRO A 93 1.67 14.88 -3.00
CA PRO A 93 1.36 15.26 -4.38
C PRO A 93 1.49 16.77 -4.64
N PRO A 94 1.44 17.20 -5.91
CA PRO A 94 1.22 18.60 -6.25
C PRO A 94 0.01 19.14 -5.51
N GLU A 95 0.11 20.35 -4.97
CA GLU A 95 -0.97 20.99 -4.19
C GLU A 95 -2.29 21.06 -4.99
N VAL A 96 -2.20 21.32 -6.29
CA VAL A 96 -3.36 21.38 -7.20
C VAL A 96 -4.05 20.03 -7.43
N ASP A 97 -3.40 18.92 -7.07
CA ASP A 97 -3.90 17.55 -7.26
C ASP A 97 -4.25 16.86 -5.92
N GLU A 98 -4.11 17.54 -4.77
CA GLU A 98 -4.32 16.94 -3.43
C GLU A 98 -5.70 16.29 -3.26
N GLU A 99 -6.78 17.02 -3.55
CA GLU A 99 -8.15 16.49 -3.41
C GLU A 99 -8.37 15.27 -4.31
N ARG A 100 -7.82 15.31 -5.53
CA ARG A 100 -7.94 14.22 -6.49
C ARG A 100 -7.18 12.97 -6.04
N ILE A 101 -6.03 13.16 -5.40
CA ILE A 101 -5.27 12.05 -4.81
C ILE A 101 -5.98 11.52 -3.56
N GLU A 102 -6.55 12.38 -2.72
CA GLU A 102 -7.30 11.95 -1.54
C GLU A 102 -8.51 11.10 -1.94
N ASP A 103 -9.26 11.51 -2.97
CA ASP A 103 -10.37 10.71 -3.52
C ASP A 103 -9.91 9.32 -4.01
N LEU A 104 -8.73 9.26 -4.63
CA LEU A 104 -8.11 8.00 -5.06
C LEU A 104 -7.74 7.14 -3.85
N LEU A 105 -7.08 7.71 -2.84
CA LEU A 105 -6.66 6.98 -1.64
C LEU A 105 -7.88 6.46 -0.88
N GLN A 106 -8.92 7.28 -0.74
CA GLN A 106 -10.18 6.88 -0.11
C GLN A 106 -10.84 5.74 -0.87
N ALA A 107 -10.89 5.78 -2.21
CA ALA A 107 -11.42 4.66 -2.99
C ALA A 107 -10.61 3.36 -2.78
N GLY A 108 -9.31 3.47 -2.54
CA GLY A 108 -8.47 2.32 -2.17
C GLY A 108 -8.84 1.76 -0.80
N ARG A 109 -9.02 2.62 0.21
CA ARG A 109 -9.47 2.22 1.57
C ARG A 109 -10.87 1.59 1.53
N ASP A 110 -11.81 2.20 0.82
CA ASP A 110 -13.16 1.68 0.64
C ASP A 110 -13.14 0.27 0.00
N GLY A 111 -12.22 0.04 -0.94
CA GLY A 111 -12.03 -1.28 -1.54
C GLY A 111 -11.46 -2.31 -0.56
N VAL A 112 -10.51 -1.91 0.29
CA VAL A 112 -9.98 -2.76 1.37
C VAL A 112 -11.10 -3.16 2.33
N ASP A 113 -11.88 -2.19 2.81
CA ASP A 113 -13.01 -2.43 3.70
C ASP A 113 -14.02 -3.39 3.06
N ARG A 114 -14.35 -3.17 1.78
CA ARG A 114 -15.29 -4.03 1.04
C ARG A 114 -14.79 -5.47 0.90
N VAL A 115 -13.49 -5.67 0.67
CA VAL A 115 -12.89 -7.01 0.60
C VAL A 115 -12.85 -7.69 1.96
N GLN A 116 -12.63 -6.94 3.04
CA GLN A 116 -12.66 -7.48 4.40
C GLN A 116 -14.08 -7.86 4.84
N GLU A 117 -15.09 -7.05 4.47
CA GLU A 117 -16.50 -7.31 4.74
C GLU A 117 -17.05 -8.47 3.91
N ASP A 118 -16.72 -8.50 2.61
CA ASP A 118 -17.15 -9.53 1.67
C ASP A 118 -15.98 -9.95 0.75
N PRO A 119 -15.18 -10.94 1.16
CA PRO A 119 -14.07 -11.46 0.37
C PRO A 119 -14.46 -11.98 -1.02
N THR A 120 -15.74 -12.33 -1.22
CA THR A 120 -16.20 -12.88 -2.50
C THR A 120 -16.22 -11.85 -3.62
N VAL A 121 -16.17 -10.55 -3.29
CA VAL A 121 -16.05 -9.48 -4.30
C VAL A 121 -14.80 -9.63 -5.15
N LEU A 122 -13.72 -10.25 -4.66
CA LEU A 122 -12.52 -10.53 -5.46
C LEU A 122 -12.77 -11.49 -6.62
N LEU A 123 -13.82 -12.32 -6.55
CA LEU A 123 -14.19 -13.28 -7.59
C LEU A 123 -15.09 -12.67 -8.67
N SER A 124 -15.55 -11.44 -8.46
CA SER A 124 -16.42 -10.74 -9.39
C SER A 124 -15.62 -10.28 -10.62
N SER A 125 -16.11 -10.66 -11.80
CA SER A 125 -15.56 -10.22 -13.08
C SER A 125 -15.90 -8.77 -13.43
N VAL A 126 -16.82 -8.14 -12.69
CA VAL A 126 -17.26 -6.76 -12.93
C VAL A 126 -16.62 -5.74 -11.99
N ASP A 127 -16.35 -6.12 -10.75
CA ASP A 127 -15.73 -5.26 -9.74
C ASP A 127 -15.09 -6.12 -8.65
N SER A 128 -13.76 -6.13 -8.60
CA SER A 128 -12.97 -6.86 -7.58
C SER A 128 -13.04 -6.23 -6.18
N GLY A 129 -13.93 -5.27 -5.97
CA GLY A 129 -13.94 -4.37 -4.81
C GLY A 129 -13.06 -3.14 -5.01
N PHE A 130 -12.15 -3.16 -5.99
CA PHE A 130 -11.21 -2.07 -6.28
C PHE A 130 -11.51 -1.34 -7.60
N GLY A 131 -12.66 -1.57 -8.24
CA GLY A 131 -12.98 -1.00 -9.55
C GLY A 131 -12.89 0.53 -9.58
N ARG A 132 -13.45 1.21 -8.57
CA ARG A 132 -13.37 2.67 -8.44
C ARG A 132 -11.94 3.17 -8.22
N TYR A 133 -11.17 2.46 -7.38
CA TYR A 133 -9.77 2.77 -7.13
C TYR A 133 -8.93 2.69 -8.42
N GLN A 134 -9.13 1.63 -9.20
CA GLN A 134 -8.51 1.44 -10.50
C GLN A 134 -8.87 2.55 -11.49
N GLU A 135 -10.14 2.92 -11.58
CA GLU A 135 -10.62 3.97 -12.48
C GLU A 135 -9.94 5.32 -12.19
N LEU A 136 -9.94 5.73 -10.92
CA LEU A 136 -9.31 6.98 -10.48
C LEU A 136 -7.79 6.96 -10.71
N SER A 137 -7.15 5.83 -10.45
CA SER A 137 -5.72 5.62 -10.67
C SER A 137 -5.34 5.78 -12.13
N VAL A 138 -6.02 5.09 -13.05
CA VAL A 138 -5.77 5.21 -14.50
C VAL A 138 -6.03 6.63 -14.98
N ALA A 139 -7.12 7.25 -14.52
CA ALA A 139 -7.44 8.63 -14.88
C ALA A 139 -6.34 9.61 -14.45
N TYR A 140 -5.65 9.35 -13.34
CA TYR A 140 -4.54 10.17 -12.85
C TYR A 140 -3.19 9.87 -13.54
N GLY A 141 -3.03 8.67 -14.12
CA GLY A 141 -1.80 8.20 -14.78
C GLY A 141 -1.08 7.08 -14.02
N LEU A 142 -1.67 6.57 -12.94
CA LEU A 142 -1.18 5.45 -12.15
C LEU A 142 -1.69 4.13 -12.75
N GLN A 143 -1.03 3.67 -13.82
CA GLN A 143 -1.44 2.49 -14.59
C GLN A 143 -1.27 1.17 -13.82
N ASN A 144 -0.46 1.16 -12.76
CA ASN A 144 -0.19 -0.06 -11.98
C ASN A 144 -1.06 -0.21 -10.73
N CYS A 145 -1.82 0.82 -10.32
CA CYS A 145 -2.61 0.76 -9.08
C CYS A 145 -4.02 0.23 -9.35
N GLY A 146 -4.54 -0.60 -8.43
CA GLY A 146 -5.88 -1.19 -8.53
C GLY A 146 -6.02 -2.32 -9.55
N ALA A 147 -4.93 -2.73 -10.19
CA ALA A 147 -4.93 -3.82 -11.17
C ALA A 147 -4.52 -5.13 -10.49
N ALA A 148 -5.45 -6.07 -10.35
CA ALA A 148 -5.01 -7.46 -10.47
C ALA A 148 -4.45 -7.60 -11.89
N SER A 149 -3.18 -7.97 -12.03
CA SER A 149 -2.60 -8.15 -13.36
C SER A 149 -3.45 -9.10 -14.18
N LYS A 150 -3.45 -8.94 -15.51
CA LYS A 150 -4.13 -9.86 -16.41
C LYS A 150 -3.78 -11.32 -16.07
N GLU A 151 -2.55 -11.58 -15.66
CA GLU A 151 -2.09 -12.90 -15.22
C GLU A 151 -2.79 -13.38 -13.94
N THR A 152 -2.98 -12.52 -12.93
CA THR A 152 -3.75 -12.86 -11.72
C THR A 152 -5.22 -13.06 -12.02
N ARG A 153 -5.79 -12.22 -12.89
CA ARG A 153 -7.17 -12.37 -13.35
C ARG A 153 -7.35 -13.68 -14.13
N ASP A 154 -6.44 -14.00 -15.04
CA ASP A 154 -6.47 -15.23 -15.82
C ASP A 154 -6.29 -16.48 -14.92
N LEU A 155 -5.51 -16.37 -13.82
CA LEU A 155 -5.38 -17.42 -12.81
C LEU A 155 -6.68 -17.62 -11.99
N ILE A 156 -7.40 -16.55 -11.67
CA ILE A 156 -8.66 -16.60 -10.92
C ILE A 156 -9.85 -16.97 -11.83
N GLU A 157 -9.93 -16.45 -13.05
CA GLU A 157 -11.01 -16.69 -14.01
C GLU A 157 -10.87 -18.02 -14.75
N GLY A 158 -9.64 -18.51 -14.98
CA GLY A 158 -9.39 -19.84 -15.52
C GLY A 158 -9.96 -20.96 -14.64
N THR A 159 -10.23 -20.64 -13.38
CA THR A 159 -10.89 -21.48 -12.40
C THR A 159 -12.43 -21.43 -12.47
N VAL A 160 -13.03 -20.37 -13.04
CA VAL A 160 -14.51 -20.17 -13.07
C VAL A 160 -15.15 -20.62 -14.39
N SER A 161 -14.39 -20.74 -15.49
CA SER A 161 -14.95 -21.00 -16.84
C SER A 161 -15.26 -22.47 -17.19
N GLN A 162 -15.32 -23.41 -16.25
CA GLN A 162 -15.76 -24.80 -16.50
C GLN A 162 -17.08 -25.17 -15.78
N GLY A 163 -18.03 -24.23 -15.75
CA GLY A 163 -19.43 -24.47 -15.37
C GLY A 163 -20.39 -23.99 -16.43
#